data_AF-A0A939Z0K1-F1
#
_entry.id   AF-A0A939Z0K1-F1
#
_cell.length_a   1.000
_cell.length_b   1.000
_cell.length_c   1.000
_cell.angle_alpha   90.00
_cell.angle_beta   90.00
_cell.angle_gamma   90.00
#
_symmetry.space_group_name_H-M   'P 1'
#
loop_
_entity.id
_entity.type
_entity.pdbx_description
1 polymer ?
#
loop_
_entity_poly.entity_id
_entity_poly.type
_entity_poly.pdbx_seq_one_letter_code
_entity_poly.pdbx_strand_id
1 'polypeptide(L)'
;GTQHNNAVSSLAGGRLVCGTPSFLYYHGVDYARQMNDARAMFEAPGQNLALFERYGIDYVFVSGSERYNYALDEETIAALWALVWEENGVRLYAVSERALAAAGSAPG
;
A
#
# COMPACT_ATOMS: atom_id res chain seq x y z
N GLY A 1 8.19 6.04 -25.83
CA GLY A 1 6.93 5.99 -25.08
C GLY A 1 6.73 4.59 -24.54
N THR A 2 5.98 4.49 -23.45
CA THR A 2 5.67 3.31 -22.63
C THR A 2 6.79 2.77 -21.73
N GLN A 3 7.09 3.50 -20.64
CA GLN A 3 7.61 2.91 -19.39
C GLN A 3 6.45 2.25 -18.62
N HIS A 4 5.68 1.39 -19.30
CA HIS A 4 4.64 0.60 -18.65
C HIS A 4 5.28 -0.70 -18.18
N ASN A 5 5.22 -0.96 -16.87
CA ASN A 5 5.32 -2.27 -16.20
C ASN A 5 6.59 -2.62 -15.40
N ASN A 6 7.60 -1.76 -15.25
CA ASN A 6 8.81 -2.18 -14.52
C ASN A 6 8.88 -1.78 -13.03
N ALA A 7 8.15 -0.75 -12.57
CA ALA A 7 8.19 -0.38 -11.16
C ALA A 7 7.51 -1.42 -10.24
N VAL A 8 6.28 -1.80 -10.57
CA VAL A 8 5.49 -2.77 -9.77
C VAL A 8 6.01 -4.21 -9.90
N SER A 9 6.57 -4.60 -11.05
CA SER A 9 7.14 -5.94 -11.24
C SER A 9 8.55 -6.11 -10.64
N SER A 10 9.34 -5.03 -10.52
CA SER A 10 10.60 -5.07 -9.77
C SER A 10 10.39 -5.00 -8.25
N LEU A 11 9.22 -4.52 -7.82
CA LEU A 11 8.73 -4.56 -6.44
C LEU A 11 8.31 -5.96 -5.95
N ALA A 12 8.48 -7.01 -6.77
CA ALA A 12 7.90 -8.36 -6.64
C ALA A 12 8.40 -9.23 -5.47
N GLY A 13 8.53 -8.64 -4.29
CA GLY A 13 8.61 -9.36 -3.02
C GLY A 13 7.92 -8.65 -1.85
N GLY A 14 7.41 -7.42 -2.04
CA GLY A 14 6.79 -6.63 -0.98
C GLY A 14 5.30 -6.91 -0.81
N ARG A 15 4.78 -6.99 0.42
CA ARG A 15 3.33 -7.12 0.66
C ARG A 15 2.67 -5.75 0.50
N LEU A 16 1.56 -5.71 -0.25
CA LEU A 16 0.81 -4.49 -0.54
C LEU A 16 -0.48 -4.45 0.29
N VAL A 17 -0.85 -3.27 0.78
CA VAL A 17 -2.24 -3.02 1.21
C VAL A 17 -3.03 -2.63 -0.04
N CYS A 18 -3.99 -3.47 -0.43
CA CYS A 18 -4.95 -3.19 -1.48
C CYS A 18 -6.35 -3.19 -0.85
N GLY A 19 -7.16 -2.17 -1.15
CA GLY A 19 -8.56 -2.10 -0.69
C GLY A 19 -9.42 -3.24 -1.24
N THR A 20 -9.02 -3.79 -2.37
CA THR A 20 -9.60 -5.02 -2.94
C THR A 20 -8.89 -6.24 -2.37
N PRO A 21 -9.62 -7.28 -1.89
CA PRO A 21 -9.07 -8.45 -1.19
C PRO A 21 -8.20 -9.39 -2.05
N SER A 22 -7.62 -8.94 -3.15
CA SER A 22 -7.06 -9.78 -4.20
C SER A 22 -5.61 -10.25 -3.96
N PHE A 23 -5.05 -10.11 -2.75
CA PHE A 23 -3.74 -10.69 -2.42
C PHE A 23 -3.71 -11.48 -1.09
N LEU A 24 -4.87 -11.97 -0.64
CA LEU A 24 -4.94 -12.88 0.52
C LEU A 24 -5.69 -14.17 0.12
N TYR A 25 -4.94 -15.11 -0.44
CA TYR A 25 -5.25 -16.52 -0.26
C TYR A 25 -5.22 -16.80 1.26
N TYR A 26 -6.32 -17.26 1.86
CA TYR A 26 -6.36 -18.38 2.82
C TYR A 26 -7.79 -18.55 3.41
N HIS A 27 -8.13 -19.82 3.64
CA HIS A 27 -9.46 -20.33 3.95
C HIS A 27 -10.16 -19.66 5.15
N GLY A 28 -11.27 -18.95 4.87
CA GLY A 28 -12.55 -19.12 5.58
C GLY A 28 -12.75 -18.64 7.02
N VAL A 29 -11.82 -17.96 7.71
CA VAL A 29 -12.05 -17.66 9.15
C VAL A 29 -12.02 -16.18 9.58
N ASP A 30 -11.36 -15.25 8.88
CA ASP A 30 -11.21 -13.88 9.42
C ASP A 30 -11.35 -12.75 8.38
N TYR A 31 -12.17 -12.97 7.34
CA TYR A 31 -12.39 -11.96 6.28
C TYR A 31 -12.87 -10.61 6.82
N ALA A 32 -13.85 -10.62 7.73
CA ALA A 32 -14.41 -9.39 8.30
C ALA A 32 -13.37 -8.60 9.11
N ARG A 33 -12.49 -9.31 9.85
CA ARG A 33 -11.44 -8.68 10.63
C ARG A 33 -10.34 -8.11 9.74
N GLN A 34 -9.92 -8.85 8.73
CA GLN A 34 -8.91 -8.36 7.77
C GLN A 34 -9.42 -7.16 6.98
N MET A 35 -10.71 -7.14 6.61
CA MET A 35 -11.32 -5.96 5.99
C MET A 35 -11.36 -4.76 6.93
N ASN A 36 -11.66 -4.98 8.21
CA ASN A 36 -11.64 -3.90 9.20
C ASN A 36 -10.22 -3.37 9.45
N ASP A 37 -9.23 -4.26 9.56
CA ASP A 37 -7.82 -3.90 9.71
C ASP A 37 -7.32 -3.12 8.49
N ALA A 38 -7.63 -3.57 7.27
CA ALA A 38 -7.27 -2.86 6.04
C ALA A 38 -7.95 -1.48 5.95
N ARG A 39 -9.22 -1.39 6.36
CA ARG A 39 -9.93 -0.11 6.47
C ARG A 39 -9.23 0.81 7.47
N ALA A 40 -8.88 0.32 8.66
CA ALA A 40 -8.21 1.10 9.70
C ALA A 40 -6.83 1.61 9.24
N MET A 41 -6.10 0.82 8.44
CA MET A 41 -4.85 1.24 7.80
C MET A 41 -5.04 2.42 6.84
N PHE A 42 -6.13 2.45 6.07
CA PHE A 42 -6.41 3.55 5.13
C PHE A 42 -7.03 4.78 5.80
N GLU A 43 -7.93 4.59 6.77
CA GLU A 43 -8.69 5.69 7.39
C GLU A 43 -7.97 6.33 8.57
N ALA A 44 -7.08 5.60 9.25
CA ALA A 44 -6.30 6.13 10.37
C ALA A 44 -4.90 5.50 10.43
N PRO A 45 -4.03 5.72 9.42
CA PRO A 45 -2.74 5.03 9.30
C PRO A 45 -1.83 5.28 10.49
N GLY A 46 -1.79 6.51 11.01
CA GLY A 46 -0.95 6.89 12.16
C GLY A 46 -1.35 6.22 13.47
N GLN A 47 -2.61 5.81 13.62
CA GLN A 47 -3.08 5.07 14.80
C GLN A 47 -2.89 3.56 14.65
N ASN A 48 -2.65 3.10 13.43
CA ASN A 48 -2.65 1.68 13.06
C ASN A 48 -1.30 1.19 12.53
N LEU A 49 -0.20 1.89 12.84
CA LEU A 49 1.16 1.53 12.44
C LEU A 49 1.51 0.07 12.74
N ALA A 50 1.10 -0.43 13.92
CA ALA A 50 1.33 -1.82 14.32
C ALA A 50 0.65 -2.85 13.39
N LEU A 51 -0.43 -2.48 12.70
CA LEU A 51 -1.05 -3.36 11.71
C LEU A 51 -0.13 -3.51 10.49
N PHE A 52 0.51 -2.44 10.03
CA PHE A 52 1.43 -2.50 8.90
C PHE A 52 2.60 -3.45 9.19
N GLU A 53 3.16 -3.40 10.39
CA GLU A 53 4.20 -4.34 10.84
C GLU A 53 3.66 -5.78 10.96
N ARG A 54 2.49 -5.96 11.58
CA ARG A 54 1.86 -7.27 11.79
C ARG A 54 1.61 -8.01 10.49
N TYR A 55 1.14 -7.30 9.47
CA TYR A 55 0.91 -7.86 8.14
C TYR A 55 2.18 -7.86 7.27
N GLY A 56 3.25 -7.19 7.71
CA GLY A 56 4.51 -7.07 6.99
C GLY A 56 4.36 -6.28 5.70
N ILE A 57 3.58 -5.19 5.74
CA ILE A 57 3.27 -4.33 4.60
C ILE A 57 4.51 -3.52 4.23
N ASP A 58 4.85 -3.57 2.95
CA ASP A 58 5.96 -2.84 2.37
C ASP A 58 5.51 -1.58 1.65
N TYR A 59 4.30 -1.57 1.06
CA TYR A 59 3.76 -0.39 0.39
C TYR A 59 2.26 -0.17 0.63
N VAL A 60 1.87 1.11 0.66
CA VAL A 60 0.48 1.55 0.58
C VAL A 60 0.17 1.96 -0.85
N PHE A 61 -0.79 1.26 -1.47
CA PHE A 61 -1.30 1.58 -2.79
C PHE A 61 -2.57 2.42 -2.67
N VAL A 62 -2.58 3.58 -3.33
CA VAL A 62 -3.72 4.50 -3.32
C VAL A 62 -4.13 4.79 -4.75
N SER A 63 -5.31 4.29 -5.15
CA SER A 63 -5.95 4.63 -6.43
C SER A 63 -7.28 5.36 -6.22
N GLY A 64 -7.97 5.68 -7.32
CA GLY A 64 -9.34 6.22 -7.24
C GLY A 64 -10.31 5.32 -6.47
N SER A 65 -10.08 4.00 -6.46
CA SER A 65 -10.91 3.04 -5.74
C SER A 65 -10.76 3.19 -4.22
N GLU A 66 -9.53 3.25 -3.70
CA GLU A 66 -9.31 3.42 -2.26
C GLU A 66 -9.86 4.76 -1.76
N ARG A 67 -9.69 5.83 -2.55
CA ARG A 67 -10.25 7.16 -2.27
C ARG A 67 -11.78 7.18 -2.24
N TYR A 68 -12.42 6.32 -3.01
CA TYR A 68 -13.87 6.24 -3.09
C TYR A 68 -14.47 5.31 -2.01
N ASN A 69 -13.80 4.19 -1.73
CA ASN A 69 -14.32 3.13 -0.86
C ASN A 69 -14.01 3.36 0.63
N TYR A 70 -13.01 4.18 0.96
CA TYR A 70 -12.60 4.46 2.33
C TYR A 70 -12.57 5.96 2.60
N ALA A 71 -12.73 6.33 3.87
CA ALA A 71 -12.41 7.68 4.33
C ALA A 71 -10.88 7.86 4.40
N LEU A 72 -10.21 7.79 3.25
CA LEU A 72 -8.76 7.75 3.14
C LEU A 72 -8.13 9.01 3.74
N ASP A 73 -7.29 8.81 4.75
CA ASP A 73 -6.49 9.89 5.33
C ASP A 73 -5.16 10.02 4.59
N GLU A 74 -5.25 10.51 3.35
CA GLU A 74 -4.10 10.62 2.45
C GLU A 74 -3.06 11.64 2.95
N GLU A 75 -3.49 12.65 3.71
CA GLU A 75 -2.58 13.62 4.33
C GLU A 75 -1.66 12.92 5.34
N THR A 76 -2.24 12.10 6.23
CA THR A 76 -1.45 11.31 7.18
C THR A 76 -0.55 10.29 6.46
N ILE A 77 -1.04 9.62 5.42
CA ILE A 77 -0.22 8.67 4.62
C ILE A 77 1.00 9.39 4.02
N ALA A 78 0.79 10.54 3.38
CA ALA A 78 1.85 11.33 2.76
C ALA A 78 2.81 11.94 3.77
N ALA A 79 2.36 12.20 5.00
CA ALA A 79 3.20 12.69 6.09
C ALA A 79 4.04 11.57 6.74
N LEU A 80 3.52 10.35 6.79
CA LEU A 80 4.20 9.20 7.41
C LEU A 80 5.20 8.52 6.48
N TRP A 81 4.90 8.44 5.18
CA TRP A 81 5.66 7.61 4.24
C TRP A 81 6.00 8.35 2.96
N ALA A 82 7.15 8.01 2.39
CA ALA A 82 7.63 8.61 1.15
C ALA A 82 6.83 8.10 -0.05
N LEU A 83 6.33 9.02 -0.87
CA LEU A 83 5.79 8.71 -2.19
C LEU A 83 6.93 8.26 -3.10
N VAL A 84 6.88 7.01 -3.55
CA VAL A 84 7.92 6.40 -4.39
C VAL A 84 7.51 6.26 -5.85
N TRP A 85 6.21 6.32 -6.13
CA TRP A 85 5.69 6.24 -7.49
C TRP A 85 4.32 6.91 -7.59
N GLU A 86 4.11 7.67 -8.67
CA GLU A 86 2.82 8.25 -9.02
C GLU A 86 2.64 8.19 -10.54
N GLU A 87 1.52 7.61 -10.99
CA GLU A 87 1.13 7.66 -12.40
C GLU A 87 -0.38 7.49 -12.54
N ASN A 88 -1.01 8.22 -13.47
CA ASN A 88 -2.43 8.08 -13.81
C ASN A 88 -3.38 8.13 -12.59
N GLY A 89 -3.06 8.95 -11.58
CA GLY A 89 -3.86 9.10 -10.36
C GLY A 89 -3.69 7.97 -9.34
N VAL A 90 -2.75 7.05 -9.57
CA VAL A 90 -2.33 6.03 -8.63
C VAL A 90 -1.06 6.51 -7.92
N ARG A 91 -0.99 6.31 -6.62
CA ARG A 91 0.15 6.62 -5.77
C ARG A 91 0.59 5.40 -5.00
N LEU A 92 1.91 5.25 -4.83
CA LEU A 92 2.52 4.19 -4.05
C LEU A 92 3.46 4.79 -3.02
N TYR A 93 3.20 4.51 -1.74
CA TYR A 93 4.02 4.98 -0.62
C TYR A 93 4.82 3.82 -0.05
N ALA A 94 6.11 4.03 0.19
CA ALA A 94 6.99 3.02 0.79
C ALA A 94 6.89 3.07 2.32
N VAL A 95 6.44 1.96 2.91
CA VAL A 95 6.22 1.81 4.35
C VAL A 95 7.46 1.26 5.04
N SER A 96 8.13 0.28 4.40
CA SER A 96 9.30 -0.38 4.97
C SER A 96 10.61 0.19 4.42
N GLU A 97 11.69 0.04 5.17
CA GLU A 97 13.03 0.42 4.69
C GLU A 97 13.43 -0.35 3.42
N ARG A 98 13.00 -1.61 3.31
CA ARG A 98 13.21 -2.42 2.10
C ARG A 98 12.50 -1.81 0.91
N ALA A 99 11.25 -1.36 1.12
CA ALA A 99 10.44 -0.75 0.09
C ALA A 99 11.05 0.57 -0.41
N LEU A 100 11.54 1.37 0.53
CA LEU A 100 12.21 2.64 0.25
C LEU A 100 13.53 2.43 -0.51
N ALA A 101 14.35 1.47 -0.06
CA ALA A 101 15.62 1.13 -0.71
C ALA A 101 15.42 0.58 -2.14
N ALA A 102 14.40 -0.26 -2.34
CA ALA A 102 14.07 -0.81 -3.66
C ALA A 102 13.60 0.29 -4.62
N ALA A 103 12.80 1.25 -4.15
CA ALA A 103 12.35 2.38 -4.95
C ALA A 103 13.49 3.33 -5.34
N GLY A 104 14.40 3.64 -4.40
CA GLY A 104 15.56 4.48 -4.66
C GLY A 104 16.62 3.86 -5.58
N SER A 105 16.55 2.54 -5.79
CA SER A 105 17.48 1.78 -6.65
C SER A 105 16.96 1.59 -8.08
N ALA A 106 15.77 2.07 -8.42
CA ALA A 106 15.25 1.99 -9.78
C ALA A 106 16.07 2.93 -10.70
N PRO A 107 16.72 2.42 -11.77
CA PRO A 107 17.46 3.28 -12.69
C PRO A 107 16.49 4.22 -13.42
N GLY A 108 16.79 5.52 -13.36
CA GLY A 108 16.05 6.58 -14.04
C GLY A 108 16.12 6.52 -15.56
#